data_AF-A0ABD0WC67-F1
#
_entry.id   AF-A0ABD0WC67-F1
#
_cell.length_a   1.000
_cell.length_b   1.000
_cell.length_c   1.000
_cell.angle_alpha   90.00
_cell.angle_beta   90.00
_cell.angle_gamma   90.00
#
_symmetry.space_group_name_H-M   'P 1'
#
loop_
_entity.id
_entity.type
_entity.pdbx_description
1 polymer ?
#
loop_
_entity_poly.entity_id
_entity_poly.type
_entity_poly.pdbx_seq_one_letter_code
_entity_poly.pdbx_strand_id
1 'polypeptide(L)'
;MQAKKRYLLVSLGACLLLVAYLWALQIGEFHHQNHHQHLYGVAQRHGLGQPRHHWPEWTHPLNTYLENMEQEQDGPLLLHQHTSPRERREIRNNMYKSRRCRMDTCFDFSRCQRGFKVYVYPLPRGEKVSESYQKILTAVEDSRFHTTDVNEACLFVLGFDTLDRDQLSSQYVHNVKAKIQSLPTWNDGRNHLIFNLYSGTWPDYTEDLGFDIGQAILAKASIDMDNFRPHFDVSIPLFSKEHPQRGGGKGYLTLNNVPPSRKYLLVFKGKRYLTGIGSETRNALYHIHNREDIILLTTCKHGKDWEKHKDARCDRENEEYSK
;
A
#
# COMPACT_ATOMS: atom_id res chain seq x y z
N MET A 1 -39.29 52.20 30.56
CA MET A 1 -40.06 51.11 29.91
C MET A 1 -39.56 50.69 28.51
N GLN A 2 -38.57 51.34 27.90
CA GLN A 2 -38.13 51.01 26.51
C GLN A 2 -37.07 49.90 26.40
N ALA A 3 -36.25 49.66 27.41
CA ALA A 3 -35.20 48.63 27.34
C ALA A 3 -35.77 47.20 27.30
N LYS A 4 -36.79 46.88 28.11
CA LYS A 4 -37.40 45.54 28.16
C LYS A 4 -38.03 45.10 26.83
N LYS A 5 -38.56 46.03 26.03
CA LYS A 5 -39.13 45.73 24.71
C LYS A 5 -38.05 45.36 23.67
N ARG A 6 -36.84 45.95 23.77
CA ARG A 6 -35.73 45.66 22.86
C ARG A 6 -35.13 44.28 23.10
N TYR A 7 -34.96 43.87 24.37
CA TYR A 7 -34.48 42.52 24.69
C TYR A 7 -35.47 41.43 24.27
N LEU A 8 -36.78 41.70 24.36
CA LEU A 8 -37.80 40.75 23.91
C LEU A 8 -37.72 40.52 22.38
N LEU A 9 -37.53 41.57 21.60
CA LEU A 9 -37.40 41.49 20.14
C LEU A 9 -36.11 40.76 19.72
N VAL A 10 -35.00 41.01 20.41
CA VAL A 10 -33.73 40.32 20.13
C VAL A 10 -33.82 38.83 20.49
N SER A 11 -34.46 38.51 21.61
CA SER A 11 -34.66 37.11 22.03
C SER A 11 -35.59 36.34 21.06
N LEU A 12 -36.66 36.98 20.58
CA LEU A 12 -37.54 36.40 19.55
C LEU A 12 -36.80 36.19 18.22
N GLY A 13 -35.97 37.15 17.81
CA GLY A 13 -35.13 37.00 16.61
C GLY A 13 -34.13 35.86 16.71
N ALA A 14 -33.44 35.74 17.85
CA ALA A 14 -32.49 34.64 18.08
C ALA A 14 -33.20 33.27 18.10
N CYS A 15 -34.40 33.19 18.69
CA CYS A 15 -35.18 31.96 18.73
C CYS A 15 -35.65 31.52 17.34
N LEU A 16 -36.11 32.47 16.51
CA LEU A 16 -36.50 32.19 15.12
C LEU A 16 -35.32 31.71 14.26
N LEU A 17 -34.14 32.31 14.41
CA LEU A 17 -32.93 31.86 13.71
C LEU A 17 -32.52 30.44 14.13
N LEU A 18 -32.65 30.11 15.41
CA LEU A 18 -32.31 28.80 15.93
C LEU A 18 -33.28 27.71 15.45
N VAL A 19 -34.58 28.03 15.38
CA VAL A 19 -35.60 27.13 14.80
C VAL A 19 -35.35 26.93 13.31
N ALA A 20 -35.03 27.99 12.55
CA ALA A 20 -34.71 27.89 11.13
C ALA A 20 -33.45 27.05 10.87
N TYR A 21 -32.42 27.19 11.71
CA TYR A 21 -31.19 26.39 11.63
C TYR A 21 -31.46 24.91 11.91
N LEU A 22 -32.25 24.59 12.95
CA LEU A 22 -32.62 23.22 13.26
C LEU A 22 -33.51 22.59 12.16
N TRP A 23 -34.43 23.36 11.58
CA TRP A 23 -35.23 22.92 10.42
C TRP A 23 -34.36 22.64 9.18
N ALA A 24 -33.34 23.47 8.92
CA ALA A 24 -32.42 23.27 7.80
C ALA A 24 -31.58 21.98 7.96
N LEU A 25 -31.14 21.67 9.18
CA LEU A 25 -30.44 20.41 9.48
C LEU A 25 -31.34 19.19 9.23
N GLN A 26 -32.62 19.28 9.61
CA GLN A 26 -33.58 18.18 9.46
C GLN A 26 -34.00 17.94 8.00
N ILE A 27 -34.06 19.00 7.18
CA ILE A 27 -34.26 18.88 5.72
C ILE A 27 -33.04 18.24 5.05
N GLY A 28 -31.82 18.53 5.52
CA GLY A 28 -30.59 17.89 5.04
C GLY A 28 -30.58 16.36 5.19
N GLU A 29 -31.07 15.85 6.33
CA GLU A 29 -31.22 14.41 6.56
C GLU A 29 -32.35 13.80 5.70
N PHE A 30 -33.49 14.50 5.55
CA PHE A 30 -34.63 14.00 4.78
C PHE A 30 -34.32 13.93 3.27
N HIS A 31 -33.57 14.90 2.73
CA HIS A 31 -33.14 14.87 1.32
C HIS A 31 -32.15 13.72 1.04
N HIS A 32 -31.32 13.35 2.02
CA HIS A 32 -30.41 12.21 1.88
C HIS A 32 -31.17 10.87 1.87
N GLN A 33 -32.21 10.73 2.70
CA GLN A 33 -33.07 9.55 2.75
C GLN A 33 -33.92 9.37 1.48
N ASN A 34 -34.46 10.46 0.92
CA ASN A 34 -35.30 10.40 -0.28
C ASN A 34 -34.50 10.06 -1.55
N HIS A 35 -33.24 10.53 -1.65
CA HIS A 35 -32.33 10.12 -2.73
C HIS A 35 -32.02 8.61 -2.69
N HIS A 36 -31.88 8.03 -1.50
CA HIS A 36 -31.70 6.59 -1.34
C HIS A 36 -32.94 5.83 -1.83
N GLN A 37 -34.14 6.24 -1.44
CA GLN A 37 -35.40 5.60 -1.88
C GLN A 37 -35.61 5.64 -3.40
N HIS A 38 -35.21 6.72 -4.07
CA HIS A 38 -35.30 6.85 -5.53
C HIS A 38 -34.30 5.92 -6.26
N LEU A 39 -33.09 5.69 -5.70
CA LEU A 39 -32.14 4.71 -6.22
C LEU A 39 -32.60 3.26 -5.99
N TYR A 40 -33.29 2.96 -4.88
CA TYR A 40 -33.90 1.65 -4.61
C TYR A 40 -35.04 1.32 -5.59
N GLY A 41 -35.86 2.30 -5.98
CA GLY A 41 -36.96 2.10 -6.95
C GLY A 41 -36.48 1.84 -8.38
N VAL A 42 -35.37 2.44 -8.80
CA VAL A 42 -34.76 2.20 -10.11
C VAL A 42 -34.05 0.83 -10.15
N ALA A 43 -33.40 0.42 -9.06
CA ALA A 43 -32.75 -0.89 -8.96
C ALA A 43 -33.75 -2.07 -9.00
N GLN A 44 -34.96 -1.90 -8.45
CA GLN A 44 -36.00 -2.95 -8.51
C GLN A 44 -36.67 -3.09 -9.89
N ARG A 45 -36.74 -2.01 -10.69
CA ARG A 45 -37.34 -2.09 -12.04
C ARG A 45 -36.41 -2.69 -13.10
N HIS A 46 -35.09 -2.65 -12.89
CA HIS A 46 -34.12 -3.26 -13.80
C HIS A 46 -33.70 -4.71 -13.42
N GLY A 47 -34.29 -5.30 -12.38
CA GLY A 47 -33.98 -6.65 -11.89
C GLY A 47 -34.62 -7.82 -12.65
N LEU A 48 -35.40 -7.56 -13.71
CA LEU A 48 -36.05 -8.58 -14.52
C LEU A 48 -35.62 -8.41 -15.98
N GLY A 49 -34.43 -8.93 -16.34
CA GLY A 49 -34.12 -9.17 -17.76
C GLY A 49 -32.74 -8.78 -18.29
N GLN A 50 -31.68 -8.66 -17.48
CA GLN A 50 -30.32 -8.64 -18.05
C GLN A 50 -29.72 -10.05 -18.09
N PRO A 51 -29.26 -10.53 -19.26
CA PRO A 51 -28.47 -11.75 -19.32
C PRO A 51 -27.21 -11.53 -18.50
N ARG A 52 -26.92 -12.45 -17.57
CA ARG A 52 -25.58 -12.55 -16.98
C ARG A 52 -24.61 -12.80 -18.14
N HIS A 53 -23.87 -11.79 -18.57
CA HIS A 53 -22.75 -12.00 -19.48
C HIS A 53 -21.74 -12.89 -18.76
N HIS A 54 -21.77 -14.18 -19.10
CA HIS A 54 -20.74 -15.12 -18.71
C HIS A 54 -19.46 -14.66 -19.41
N TRP A 55 -18.41 -14.38 -18.64
CA TRP A 55 -17.10 -14.13 -19.22
C TRP A 55 -16.68 -15.35 -20.03
N PRO A 56 -16.19 -15.20 -21.27
CA PRO A 56 -15.63 -16.32 -22.00
C PRO A 56 -14.47 -16.90 -21.19
N GLU A 57 -14.46 -18.22 -21.08
CA GLU A 57 -13.38 -18.96 -20.44
C GLU A 57 -12.12 -18.79 -21.28
N TRP A 58 -11.17 -17.97 -20.81
CA TRP A 58 -9.92 -17.71 -21.51
C TRP A 58 -9.02 -18.94 -21.36
N THR A 59 -9.08 -19.87 -22.32
CA THR A 59 -8.23 -21.07 -22.36
C THR A 59 -6.86 -20.82 -23.02
N HIS A 60 -6.48 -19.56 -23.25
CA HIS A 60 -5.18 -19.23 -23.83
C HIS A 60 -4.19 -18.89 -22.69
N PRO A 61 -3.07 -19.63 -22.58
CA PRO A 61 -1.99 -19.27 -21.67
C PRO A 61 -1.49 -17.86 -22.01
N LEU A 62 -1.34 -16.99 -21.01
CA LEU A 62 -0.76 -15.65 -21.12
C LEU A 62 0.72 -15.65 -21.59
N ASN A 63 1.31 -16.83 -21.83
CA ASN A 63 2.71 -17.01 -22.23
C ASN A 63 3.08 -16.24 -23.50
N THR A 64 2.16 -16.08 -24.46
CA THR A 64 2.45 -15.39 -25.73
C THR A 64 2.70 -13.89 -25.60
N TYR A 65 2.35 -13.26 -24.47
CA TYR A 65 2.71 -11.85 -24.20
C TYR A 65 4.06 -11.69 -23.49
N LEU A 66 4.63 -12.79 -22.96
CA LEU A 66 5.88 -12.80 -22.20
C LEU A 66 7.07 -13.35 -23.00
N GLU A 67 6.83 -14.03 -24.12
CA GLU A 67 7.87 -14.63 -24.96
C GLU A 67 8.85 -13.61 -25.59
N ASN A 68 8.50 -12.32 -25.60
CA ASN A 68 9.39 -11.26 -26.11
C ASN A 68 10.16 -10.50 -25.01
N MET A 69 10.10 -10.95 -23.74
CA MET A 69 10.91 -10.40 -22.64
C MET A 69 12.24 -11.16 -22.47
N GLU A 70 12.77 -11.77 -23.53
CA GLU A 70 14.04 -12.50 -23.48
C GLU A 70 15.22 -11.55 -23.26
N GLN A 71 15.95 -11.85 -22.17
CA GLN A 71 17.27 -11.37 -21.77
C GLN A 71 17.37 -9.96 -21.15
N GLU A 72 16.88 -9.81 -19.93
CA GLU A 72 17.60 -8.99 -18.95
C GLU A 72 18.93 -9.68 -18.60
N GLN A 73 19.97 -9.22 -19.30
CA GLN A 73 21.36 -9.46 -19.01
C GLN A 73 21.65 -9.07 -17.55
N ASP A 74 22.34 -9.96 -16.81
CA ASP A 74 22.86 -9.79 -15.44
C ASP A 74 22.72 -8.36 -14.85
N GLY A 75 21.88 -8.24 -13.81
CA GLY A 75 21.62 -7.00 -13.10
C GLY A 75 22.88 -6.23 -12.67
N PRO A 76 22.75 -4.90 -12.45
CA PRO A 76 23.89 -3.99 -12.46
C PRO A 76 24.88 -4.28 -11.33
N LEU A 77 26.05 -4.78 -11.73
CA LEU A 77 27.32 -4.84 -10.98
C LEU A 77 27.85 -3.46 -10.50
N LEU A 78 27.04 -2.40 -10.50
CA LEU A 78 27.53 -1.02 -10.43
C LEU A 78 27.61 -0.41 -9.02
N LEU A 79 27.08 -1.05 -7.97
CA LEU A 79 27.09 -0.44 -6.62
C LEU A 79 28.22 -0.89 -5.68
N HIS A 80 29.03 -1.87 -6.08
CA HIS A 80 30.03 -2.50 -5.19
C HIS A 80 31.48 -2.12 -5.50
N GLN A 81 31.71 -0.97 -6.14
CA GLN A 81 33.05 -0.53 -6.52
C GLN A 81 33.99 -0.28 -5.32
N HIS A 82 33.44 -0.10 -4.11
CA HIS A 82 34.20 0.15 -2.87
C HIS A 82 34.21 -1.00 -1.85
N THR A 83 33.66 -2.19 -2.16
CA THR A 83 33.64 -3.32 -1.21
C THR A 83 34.77 -4.32 -1.49
N SER A 84 35.38 -4.84 -0.41
CA SER A 84 36.46 -5.82 -0.52
C SER A 84 35.97 -7.12 -1.19
N PRO A 85 36.83 -7.87 -1.90
CA PRO A 85 36.44 -9.15 -2.50
C PRO A 85 35.87 -10.16 -1.50
N ARG A 86 36.35 -10.13 -0.25
CA ARG A 86 35.85 -10.96 0.85
C ARG A 86 34.41 -10.60 1.22
N GLU A 87 34.14 -9.31 1.38
CA GLU A 87 32.81 -8.81 1.74
C GLU A 87 31.80 -9.10 0.62
N ARG A 88 32.20 -8.95 -0.65
CA ARG A 88 31.38 -9.36 -1.80
C ARG A 88 31.01 -10.85 -1.78
N ARG A 89 31.96 -11.73 -1.43
CA ARG A 89 31.70 -13.17 -1.35
C ARG A 89 30.75 -13.52 -0.20
N GLU A 90 30.88 -12.86 0.94
CA GLU A 90 29.99 -13.02 2.09
C GLU A 90 28.56 -12.57 1.75
N ILE A 91 28.39 -11.39 1.15
CA ILE A 91 27.09 -10.87 0.70
C ILE A 91 26.42 -11.85 -0.26
N ARG A 92 27.15 -12.33 -1.29
CA ARG A 92 26.60 -13.26 -2.28
C ARG A 92 26.18 -14.60 -1.65
N ASN A 93 27.00 -15.13 -0.75
CA ASN A 93 26.69 -16.38 -0.06
C ASN A 93 25.47 -16.25 0.86
N ASN A 94 25.33 -15.12 1.56
CA ASN A 94 24.20 -14.86 2.44
C ASN A 94 22.92 -14.60 1.65
N MET A 95 22.99 -13.89 0.53
CA MET A 95 21.87 -13.76 -0.41
C MET A 95 21.39 -15.13 -0.90
N TYR A 96 22.33 -16.03 -1.23
CA TYR A 96 22.00 -17.40 -1.64
C TYR A 96 21.33 -18.22 -0.52
N LYS A 97 21.81 -18.08 0.72
CA LYS A 97 21.16 -18.69 1.90
C LYS A 97 19.77 -18.12 2.14
N SER A 98 19.62 -16.81 2.06
CA SER A 98 18.36 -16.10 2.25
C SER A 98 17.30 -16.58 1.26
N ARG A 99 17.61 -16.72 -0.04
CA ARG A 99 16.67 -17.22 -1.07
C ARG A 99 16.17 -18.65 -0.80
N ARG A 100 16.94 -19.45 -0.06
CA ARG A 100 16.58 -20.83 0.32
C ARG A 100 15.79 -20.91 1.63
N CYS A 101 15.56 -19.80 2.31
CA CYS A 101 14.81 -19.81 3.57
C CYS A 101 13.36 -20.25 3.38
N ARG A 102 12.94 -21.11 4.29
CA ARG A 102 11.58 -21.63 4.46
C ARG A 102 11.24 -21.61 5.94
N MET A 103 9.97 -21.77 6.29
CA MET A 103 9.55 -21.71 7.70
C MET A 103 10.21 -22.79 8.54
N ASP A 104 10.38 -23.99 8.03
CA ASP A 104 11.04 -25.12 8.70
C ASP A 104 12.56 -24.95 8.83
N THR A 105 13.20 -24.18 7.93
CA THR A 105 14.66 -24.04 7.91
C THR A 105 15.16 -22.77 8.60
N CYS A 106 14.48 -21.64 8.42
CA CYS A 106 14.94 -20.31 8.84
C CYS A 106 14.11 -19.67 9.95
N PHE A 107 13.01 -20.29 10.37
CA PHE A 107 12.20 -19.84 11.51
C PHE A 107 12.27 -20.86 12.64
N ASP A 108 12.48 -20.41 13.87
CA ASP A 108 12.49 -21.25 15.06
C ASP A 108 11.12 -21.23 15.74
N PHE A 109 10.36 -22.31 15.52
CA PHE A 109 9.05 -22.51 16.12
C PHE A 109 9.09 -22.75 17.64
N SER A 110 10.23 -23.14 18.21
CA SER A 110 10.34 -23.41 19.65
C SER A 110 10.05 -22.16 20.49
N ARG A 111 10.40 -20.97 19.97
CA ARG A 111 10.13 -19.68 20.61
C ARG A 111 8.64 -19.35 20.71
N CYS A 112 7.81 -20.01 19.93
CA CYS A 112 6.38 -19.76 19.84
C CYS A 112 5.54 -20.75 20.65
N GLN A 113 6.17 -21.71 21.36
CA GLN A 113 5.49 -22.74 22.15
C GLN A 113 4.63 -22.16 23.29
N ARG A 114 5.04 -21.02 23.85
CA ARG A 114 4.31 -20.32 24.93
C ARG A 114 3.30 -19.29 24.38
N GLY A 115 3.03 -19.34 23.09
CA GLY A 115 2.15 -18.40 22.37
C GLY A 115 2.91 -17.55 21.35
N PHE A 116 2.15 -16.89 20.48
CA PHE A 116 2.70 -16.00 19.47
C PHE A 116 2.79 -14.57 20.03
N LYS A 117 3.97 -14.20 20.53
CA LYS A 117 4.25 -12.84 21.00
C LYS A 117 5.23 -12.11 20.07
N VAL A 118 5.09 -10.81 19.92
CA VAL A 118 5.91 -9.95 19.05
C VAL A 118 6.60 -8.90 19.89
N TYR A 119 7.92 -8.85 19.81
CA TYR A 119 8.74 -7.82 20.46
C TYR A 119 9.23 -6.81 19.43
N VAL A 120 9.05 -5.53 19.72
CA VAL A 120 9.56 -4.42 18.91
C VAL A 120 10.84 -3.91 19.55
N TYR A 121 11.93 -3.86 18.79
CA TYR A 121 13.18 -3.29 19.31
C TYR A 121 13.01 -1.80 19.64
N PRO A 122 13.62 -1.31 20.74
CA PRO A 122 13.57 0.11 21.05
C PRO A 122 14.27 0.92 19.95
N LEU A 123 13.70 2.08 19.64
CA LEU A 123 14.30 3.03 18.70
C LEU A 123 15.66 3.51 19.22
N PRO A 124 16.75 3.43 18.44
CA PRO A 124 18.04 3.98 18.85
C PRO A 124 17.97 5.48 19.12
N ARG A 125 18.75 5.97 20.11
CA ARG A 125 18.73 7.39 20.50
C ARG A 125 19.11 8.28 19.32
N GLY A 126 18.32 9.33 19.09
CA GLY A 126 18.58 10.34 18.05
C GLY A 126 18.04 9.97 16.66
N GLU A 127 17.50 8.77 16.48
CA GLU A 127 16.84 8.36 15.24
C GLU A 127 15.39 8.83 15.20
N LYS A 128 14.91 9.10 13.99
CA LYS A 128 13.49 9.37 13.71
C LYS A 128 12.99 8.34 12.72
N VAL A 129 11.76 7.88 12.92
CA VAL A 129 11.06 6.99 11.97
C VAL A 129 10.07 7.80 11.15
N SER A 130 9.78 7.34 9.93
CA SER A 130 8.69 7.92 9.15
C SER A 130 7.35 7.73 9.88
N GLU A 131 6.40 8.63 9.61
CA GLU A 131 5.03 8.50 10.13
C GLU A 131 4.42 7.14 9.74
N SER A 132 4.69 6.66 8.51
CA SER A 132 4.19 5.38 8.04
C SER A 132 4.77 4.20 8.82
N TYR A 133 6.07 4.21 9.12
CA TYR A 133 6.66 3.15 9.93
C TYR A 133 6.19 3.23 11.39
N GLN A 134 6.06 4.44 11.95
CA GLN A 134 5.48 4.64 13.27
C GLN A 134 4.08 4.04 13.38
N LYS A 135 3.22 4.22 12.36
CA LYS A 135 1.89 3.59 12.31
C LYS A 135 1.97 2.06 12.36
N ILE A 136 2.94 1.45 11.67
CA ILE A 136 3.16 0.00 11.69
C ILE A 136 3.58 -0.45 13.09
N LEU A 137 4.59 0.20 13.69
CA LEU A 137 5.07 -0.14 15.03
C LEU A 137 3.95 -0.03 16.06
N THR A 138 3.21 1.08 16.06
CA THR A 138 2.09 1.28 16.98
C THR A 138 0.96 0.28 16.75
N ALA A 139 0.68 -0.13 15.50
CA ALA A 139 -0.30 -1.19 15.24
C ALA A 139 0.14 -2.55 15.81
N VAL A 140 1.44 -2.85 15.81
CA VAL A 140 2.00 -4.06 16.45
C VAL A 140 1.93 -3.94 17.97
N GLU A 141 2.36 -2.82 18.54
CA GLU A 141 2.42 -2.56 19.99
C GLU A 141 1.03 -2.53 20.64
N ASP A 142 0.02 -1.99 19.94
CA ASP A 142 -1.37 -1.96 20.40
C ASP A 142 -2.06 -3.34 20.29
N SER A 143 -1.44 -4.29 19.58
CA SER A 143 -2.04 -5.61 19.36
C SER A 143 -1.91 -6.50 20.60
N ARG A 144 -2.82 -7.47 20.71
CA ARG A 144 -2.76 -8.50 21.76
C ARG A 144 -1.51 -9.40 21.71
N PHE A 145 -0.75 -9.32 20.62
CA PHE A 145 0.45 -10.12 20.42
C PHE A 145 1.70 -9.42 20.94
N HIS A 146 1.65 -8.12 21.24
CA HIS A 146 2.82 -7.38 21.71
C HIS A 146 3.34 -7.92 23.06
N THR A 147 4.66 -7.93 23.22
CA THR A 147 5.35 -8.18 24.49
C THR A 147 6.52 -7.23 24.67
N THR A 148 6.75 -6.80 25.92
CA THR A 148 7.94 -6.05 26.32
C THR A 148 9.09 -6.95 26.80
N ASP A 149 8.85 -8.25 26.99
CA ASP A 149 9.87 -9.23 27.35
C ASP A 149 10.41 -9.95 26.10
N VAL A 150 11.69 -9.73 25.82
CA VAL A 150 12.46 -10.35 24.72
C VAL A 150 12.45 -11.88 24.80
N ASN A 151 12.46 -12.45 26.01
CA ASN A 151 12.55 -13.89 26.22
C ASN A 151 11.25 -14.63 25.88
N GLU A 152 10.12 -13.93 25.93
CA GLU A 152 8.81 -14.47 25.58
C GLU A 152 8.43 -14.24 24.11
N ALA A 153 9.22 -13.45 23.39
CA ALA A 153 8.94 -13.12 22.00
C ALA A 153 9.07 -14.35 21.11
N CYS A 154 8.07 -14.59 20.26
CA CYS A 154 8.14 -15.53 19.14
C CYS A 154 8.73 -14.85 17.90
N LEU A 155 8.37 -13.58 17.65
CA LEU A 155 8.78 -12.79 16.49
C LEU A 155 9.36 -11.44 16.95
N PHE A 156 10.32 -10.92 16.18
CA PHE A 156 10.94 -9.63 16.40
C PHE A 156 10.70 -8.66 15.25
N VAL A 157 10.45 -7.39 15.57
CA VAL A 157 10.31 -6.30 14.61
C VAL A 157 11.34 -5.22 14.91
N LEU A 158 12.01 -4.72 13.88
CA LEU A 158 13.00 -3.65 14.00
C LEU A 158 12.35 -2.36 14.55
N GLY A 159 13.10 -1.60 15.35
CA GLY A 159 12.63 -0.31 15.86
C GLY A 159 12.91 0.86 14.92
N PHE A 160 13.81 0.67 13.94
CA PHE A 160 14.23 1.70 12.98
C PHE A 160 13.66 1.44 11.59
N ASP A 161 13.51 2.52 10.83
CA ASP A 161 12.78 2.50 9.55
C ASP A 161 13.56 1.77 8.45
N THR A 162 12.86 0.87 7.76
CA THR A 162 13.36 0.11 6.60
C THR A 162 12.39 0.17 5.41
N LEU A 163 11.32 0.96 5.52
CA LEU A 163 10.27 1.05 4.50
C LEU A 163 10.79 1.60 3.18
N ASP A 164 11.69 2.57 3.25
CA ASP A 164 12.22 3.27 2.08
C ASP A 164 13.72 3.01 1.94
N ARG A 165 14.07 2.27 0.89
CA ARG A 165 15.47 1.94 0.54
C ARG A 165 15.95 2.66 -0.71
N ASP A 166 15.21 3.68 -1.15
CA ASP A 166 15.70 4.63 -2.15
C ASP A 166 16.73 5.57 -1.51
N GLN A 167 17.98 5.56 -1.99
CA GLN A 167 19.06 6.41 -1.48
C GLN A 167 18.80 7.91 -1.64
N LEU A 168 17.91 8.30 -2.56
CA LEU A 168 17.51 9.69 -2.77
C LEU A 168 16.40 10.13 -1.81
N SER A 169 15.78 9.20 -1.09
CA SER A 169 14.71 9.51 -0.16
C SER A 169 15.24 10.20 1.09
N SER A 170 14.50 11.22 1.55
CA SER A 170 14.73 11.84 2.86
C SER A 170 14.44 10.90 4.03
N GLN A 171 13.79 9.76 3.77
CA GLN A 171 13.48 8.72 4.76
C GLN A 171 14.50 7.56 4.72
N TYR A 172 15.52 7.66 3.88
CA TYR A 172 16.54 6.62 3.76
C TYR A 172 17.38 6.54 5.03
N VAL A 173 17.29 5.41 5.74
CA VAL A 173 18.12 5.14 6.90
C VAL A 173 19.49 4.63 6.46
N HIS A 174 20.56 5.35 6.83
CA HIS A 174 21.94 4.92 6.58
C HIS A 174 22.43 3.92 7.63
N ASN A 175 23.51 3.20 7.31
CA ASN A 175 24.21 2.29 8.23
C ASN A 175 23.32 1.23 8.89
N VAL A 176 22.29 0.75 8.18
CA VAL A 176 21.36 -0.29 8.67
C VAL A 176 22.11 -1.55 9.10
N LYS A 177 23.15 -1.96 8.36
CA LYS A 177 24.02 -3.10 8.72
C LYS A 177 24.59 -2.96 10.14
N ALA A 178 25.16 -1.81 10.47
CA ALA A 178 25.73 -1.56 11.80
C ALA A 178 24.64 -1.52 12.90
N LYS A 179 23.47 -0.95 12.57
CA LYS A 179 22.32 -0.93 13.49
C LYS A 179 21.83 -2.35 13.80
N ILE A 180 21.69 -3.19 12.79
CA ILE A 180 21.30 -4.60 12.94
C ILE A 180 22.32 -5.37 13.78
N GLN A 181 23.61 -5.18 13.51
CA GLN A 181 24.70 -5.83 14.25
C GLN A 181 24.75 -5.43 15.73
N SER A 182 24.19 -4.27 16.09
CA SER A 182 24.07 -3.82 17.49
C SER A 182 22.89 -4.47 18.24
N LEU A 183 21.98 -5.17 17.56
CA LEU A 183 20.82 -5.79 18.17
C LEU A 183 21.23 -7.10 18.88
N PRO A 184 21.01 -7.23 20.20
CA PRO A 184 21.48 -8.40 20.96
C PRO A 184 20.91 -9.74 20.45
N THR A 185 19.69 -9.73 19.92
CA THR A 185 18.94 -10.93 19.55
C THR A 185 18.78 -11.12 18.05
N TRP A 186 19.54 -10.42 17.19
CA TRP A 186 19.39 -10.51 15.72
C TRP A 186 19.43 -11.93 15.16
N ASN A 187 20.31 -12.79 15.69
CA ASN A 187 20.42 -14.21 15.32
C ASN A 187 20.37 -14.47 13.80
N ASP A 188 21.16 -13.72 13.04
CA ASP A 188 21.20 -13.79 11.57
C ASP A 188 19.82 -13.64 10.92
N GLY A 189 18.92 -12.84 11.52
CA GLY A 189 17.56 -12.58 11.05
C GLY A 189 16.53 -13.64 11.44
N ARG A 190 16.92 -14.75 12.07
CA ARG A 190 15.97 -15.80 12.47
C ARG A 190 14.90 -15.25 13.40
N ASN A 191 13.62 -15.52 13.10
CA ASN A 191 12.45 -14.97 13.80
C ASN A 191 12.30 -13.44 13.73
N HIS A 192 12.92 -12.76 12.74
CA HIS A 192 12.75 -11.33 12.52
C HIS A 192 11.81 -11.07 11.35
N LEU A 193 11.06 -9.97 11.43
CA LEU A 193 10.22 -9.45 10.36
C LEU A 193 10.71 -8.05 9.97
N ILE A 194 10.97 -7.87 8.68
CA ILE A 194 11.40 -6.60 8.08
C ILE A 194 10.30 -6.10 7.15
N PHE A 195 10.05 -4.79 7.15
CA PHE A 195 9.07 -4.16 6.27
C PHE A 195 9.77 -3.34 5.20
N ASN A 196 9.34 -3.48 3.94
CA ASN A 196 9.80 -2.63 2.85
C ASN A 196 8.61 -2.25 1.94
N LEU A 197 8.45 -0.96 1.65
CA LEU A 197 7.40 -0.47 0.76
C LEU A 197 7.95 0.13 -0.53
N TYR A 198 9.13 0.74 -0.45
CA TYR A 198 9.75 1.44 -1.57
C TYR A 198 11.12 0.83 -1.85
N SER A 199 11.27 0.32 -3.07
CA SER A 199 12.46 -0.39 -3.57
C SER A 199 13.24 0.46 -4.58
N GLY A 200 13.25 1.78 -4.38
CA GLY A 200 13.89 2.74 -5.29
C GLY A 200 12.90 3.56 -6.11
N THR A 201 13.45 4.55 -6.82
CA THR A 201 12.74 5.41 -7.76
C THR A 201 13.37 5.26 -9.14
N TRP A 202 12.56 5.39 -10.19
CA TRP A 202 13.06 5.37 -11.57
C TRP A 202 14.27 6.31 -11.76
N PRO A 203 15.32 5.89 -12.50
CA PRO A 203 15.47 4.59 -13.18
C PRO A 203 16.00 3.47 -12.29
N ASP A 204 16.37 3.77 -11.05
CA ASP A 204 17.18 2.92 -10.17
C ASP A 204 16.32 2.08 -9.21
N TYR A 205 15.34 1.36 -9.73
CA TYR A 205 14.63 0.34 -8.93
C TYR A 205 15.59 -0.81 -8.59
N THR A 206 15.58 -1.28 -7.35
CA THR A 206 16.45 -2.36 -6.88
C THR A 206 15.73 -3.25 -5.88
N GLU A 207 15.86 -4.57 -6.08
CA GLU A 207 15.39 -5.55 -5.11
C GLU A 207 16.33 -5.66 -3.88
N ASP A 208 17.55 -5.12 -3.99
CA ASP A 208 18.51 -5.05 -2.90
C ASP A 208 18.14 -3.94 -1.91
N LEU A 209 17.93 -4.32 -0.65
CA LEU A 209 17.66 -3.38 0.45
C LEU A 209 18.91 -2.60 0.90
N GLY A 210 20.09 -2.95 0.38
CA GLY A 210 21.37 -2.33 0.73
C GLY A 210 21.93 -2.82 2.06
N PHE A 211 21.40 -3.93 2.59
CA PHE A 211 21.92 -4.63 3.75
C PHE A 211 21.46 -6.10 3.76
N ASP A 212 22.18 -6.94 4.49
CA ASP A 212 21.87 -8.36 4.60
C ASP A 212 20.74 -8.60 5.62
N ILE A 213 19.61 -9.16 5.13
CA ILE A 213 18.46 -9.54 5.96
C ILE A 213 18.62 -10.92 6.60
N GLY A 214 19.65 -11.69 6.20
CA GLY A 214 19.87 -13.06 6.65
C GLY A 214 18.63 -13.94 6.45
N GLN A 215 18.15 -14.49 7.56
CA GLN A 215 17.04 -15.41 7.68
C GLN A 215 15.72 -14.72 8.07
N ALA A 216 15.66 -13.39 8.03
CA ALA A 216 14.46 -12.64 8.36
C ALA A 216 13.35 -12.85 7.32
N ILE A 217 12.11 -12.84 7.78
CA ILE A 217 10.92 -12.75 6.96
C ILE A 217 10.84 -11.32 6.39
N LEU A 218 10.55 -11.21 5.10
CA LEU A 218 10.39 -9.94 4.43
C LEU A 218 8.91 -9.69 4.11
N ALA A 219 8.33 -8.67 4.74
CA ALA A 219 7.04 -8.10 4.38
C ALA A 219 7.28 -6.95 3.38
N LYS A 220 7.09 -7.23 2.09
CA LYS A 220 7.46 -6.29 1.02
C LYS A 220 6.32 -6.00 0.05
N ALA A 221 6.19 -4.72 -0.31
CA ALA A 221 5.36 -4.30 -1.43
C ALA A 221 6.12 -4.42 -2.74
N SER A 222 5.39 -4.79 -3.81
CA SER A 222 5.97 -4.94 -5.16
C SER A 222 7.17 -5.88 -5.22
N ILE A 223 7.18 -6.93 -4.39
CA ILE A 223 8.23 -7.95 -4.45
C ILE A 223 8.11 -8.74 -5.75
N ASP A 224 9.24 -8.91 -6.42
CA ASP A 224 9.31 -9.71 -7.65
C ASP A 224 9.20 -11.22 -7.33
N MET A 225 8.61 -11.97 -8.26
CA MET A 225 8.36 -13.41 -8.12
C MET A 225 9.65 -14.23 -7.99
N ASP A 226 10.76 -13.78 -8.58
CA ASP A 226 12.04 -14.49 -8.48
C ASP A 226 12.72 -14.31 -7.11
N ASN A 227 12.31 -13.29 -6.35
CA ASN A 227 12.86 -12.95 -5.04
C ASN A 227 11.90 -13.30 -3.89
N PHE A 228 10.60 -13.38 -4.15
CA PHE A 228 9.61 -13.78 -3.16
C PHE A 228 9.83 -15.24 -2.70
N ARG A 229 9.90 -15.48 -1.39
CA ARG A 229 9.99 -16.83 -0.82
C ARG A 229 8.61 -17.33 -0.41
N PRO A 230 7.99 -18.25 -1.18
CA PRO A 230 6.63 -18.70 -0.90
C PRO A 230 6.51 -19.33 0.48
N HIS A 231 5.41 -19.04 1.17
CA HIS A 231 5.11 -19.50 2.53
C HIS A 231 6.10 -19.02 3.61
N PHE A 232 7.00 -18.09 3.27
CA PHE A 232 7.96 -17.53 4.21
C PHE A 232 7.83 -16.00 4.26
N ASP A 233 7.90 -15.34 3.09
CA ASP A 233 7.70 -13.90 2.94
C ASP A 233 6.23 -13.51 2.88
N VAL A 234 5.96 -12.22 3.11
CA VAL A 234 4.62 -11.65 3.11
C VAL A 234 4.52 -10.57 2.05
N SER A 235 3.69 -10.80 1.02
CA SER A 235 3.33 -9.75 0.07
C SER A 235 2.33 -8.80 0.74
N ILE A 236 2.70 -7.53 0.86
CA ILE A 236 1.84 -6.48 1.42
C ILE A 236 1.50 -5.43 0.36
N PRO A 237 0.31 -4.81 0.42
CA PRO A 237 -0.02 -3.73 -0.50
C PRO A 237 0.86 -2.51 -0.22
N LEU A 238 1.19 -1.77 -1.28
CA LEU A 238 1.78 -0.44 -1.13
C LEU A 238 0.69 0.54 -0.64
N PHE A 239 0.80 0.98 0.61
CA PHE A 239 -0.08 2.01 1.17
C PHE A 239 0.59 3.38 1.13
N SER A 240 -0.22 4.43 0.95
CA SER A 240 0.27 5.81 0.94
C SER A 240 0.58 6.31 2.35
N LYS A 241 1.32 7.42 2.46
CA LYS A 241 1.69 8.00 3.77
C LYS A 241 0.46 8.46 4.56
N GLU A 242 -0.57 8.87 3.83
CA GLU A 242 -1.87 9.33 4.35
C GLU A 242 -2.79 8.17 4.74
N HIS A 243 -2.36 6.91 4.53
CA HIS A 243 -3.17 5.76 4.93
C HIS A 243 -3.45 5.82 6.44
N PRO A 244 -4.73 5.72 6.86
CA PRO A 244 -5.08 5.81 8.26
C PRO A 244 -4.58 4.57 9.00
N GLN A 245 -4.06 4.77 10.22
CA GLN A 245 -3.52 3.67 11.04
C GLN A 245 -4.61 2.66 11.45
N ARG A 246 -5.83 3.14 11.69
CA ARG A 246 -6.99 2.32 12.02
C ARG A 246 -8.07 2.58 10.97
N GLY A 247 -8.85 1.54 10.70
CA GLY A 247 -10.06 1.70 9.90
C GLY A 247 -10.94 2.80 10.48
N GLY A 248 -11.59 3.57 9.61
CA GLY A 248 -12.57 4.57 10.00
C GLY A 248 -13.87 3.94 10.50
N GLY A 249 -14.99 4.62 10.25
CA GLY A 249 -16.32 4.03 10.50
C GLY A 249 -16.49 2.68 9.80
N LYS A 250 -17.49 1.90 10.23
CA LYS A 250 -17.87 0.65 9.56
C LYS A 250 -17.95 0.91 8.04
N GLY A 251 -17.25 0.10 7.26
CA GLY A 251 -17.35 0.16 5.81
C GLY A 251 -18.81 -0.07 5.37
N TYR A 252 -19.14 0.36 4.15
CA TYR A 252 -20.50 0.26 3.60
C TYR A 252 -21.00 -1.17 3.37
N LEU A 253 -20.15 -2.18 3.60
CA LEU A 253 -20.53 -3.59 3.55
C LEU A 253 -21.27 -3.96 4.85
N THR A 254 -22.58 -3.75 4.85
CA THR A 254 -23.48 -4.14 5.94
C THR A 254 -23.96 -5.60 5.83
N LEU A 255 -23.75 -6.24 4.68
CA LEU A 255 -24.17 -7.60 4.38
C LEU A 255 -22.98 -8.41 3.83
N ASN A 256 -22.88 -9.67 4.23
CA ASN A 256 -21.92 -10.65 3.70
C ASN A 256 -22.38 -11.16 2.32
N ASN A 257 -22.47 -10.28 1.32
CA ASN A 257 -22.60 -10.72 -0.07
C ASN A 257 -21.19 -11.05 -0.57
N VAL A 258 -20.94 -12.33 -0.85
CA VAL A 258 -19.69 -12.80 -1.48
C VAL A 258 -20.04 -13.45 -2.83
N PRO A 259 -19.58 -12.90 -3.97
CA PRO A 259 -18.88 -11.63 -4.08
C PRO A 259 -19.81 -10.42 -3.82
N PRO A 260 -19.30 -9.32 -3.27
CA PRO A 260 -20.10 -8.13 -3.05
C PRO A 260 -20.63 -7.59 -4.38
N SER A 261 -21.89 -7.14 -4.41
CA SER A 261 -22.47 -6.45 -5.57
C SER A 261 -21.75 -5.12 -5.75
N ARG A 262 -20.79 -5.06 -6.66
CA ARG A 262 -20.02 -3.85 -6.98
C ARG A 262 -20.46 -3.34 -8.34
N LYS A 263 -20.70 -2.03 -8.44
CA LYS A 263 -20.95 -1.36 -9.73
C LYS A 263 -19.72 -1.47 -10.65
N TYR A 264 -18.52 -1.35 -10.06
CA TYR A 264 -17.28 -1.39 -10.80
C TYR A 264 -16.58 -2.73 -10.56
N LEU A 265 -16.26 -3.42 -11.65
CA LEU A 265 -15.41 -4.61 -11.68
C LEU A 265 -13.94 -4.21 -11.47
N LEU A 266 -13.48 -3.17 -12.16
CA LEU A 266 -12.11 -2.68 -12.11
C LEU A 266 -12.07 -1.15 -12.12
N VAL A 267 -11.31 -0.57 -11.20
CA VAL A 267 -11.01 0.87 -11.21
C VAL A 267 -9.51 1.06 -11.07
N PHE A 268 -8.93 1.84 -11.98
CA PHE A 268 -7.54 2.27 -11.91
C PHE A 268 -7.48 3.79 -12.00
N LYS A 269 -6.68 4.41 -11.14
CA LYS A 269 -6.32 5.82 -11.25
C LYS A 269 -4.80 5.93 -11.15
N GLY A 270 -4.12 6.32 -12.23
CA GLY A 270 -2.65 6.35 -12.25
C GLY A 270 -2.01 7.16 -13.37
N LYS A 271 -0.70 7.03 -13.53
CA LYS A 271 0.07 7.73 -14.58
C LYS A 271 0.26 6.84 -15.80
N ARG A 272 0.03 7.37 -17.00
CA ARG A 272 0.38 6.76 -18.28
C ARG A 272 1.71 7.35 -18.77
N TYR A 273 2.70 6.50 -18.97
CA TYR A 273 4.01 6.96 -19.44
C TYR A 273 3.96 7.05 -20.96
N LEU A 274 4.31 8.22 -21.50
CA LEU A 274 4.30 8.45 -22.95
C LEU A 274 5.54 7.84 -23.62
N THR A 275 6.61 7.66 -22.86
CA THR A 275 7.89 7.09 -23.29
C THR A 275 8.51 6.26 -22.18
N GLY A 276 9.53 5.47 -22.51
CA GLY A 276 10.28 4.65 -21.55
C GLY A 276 9.66 3.27 -21.27
N ILE A 277 10.33 2.50 -20.41
CA ILE A 277 9.93 1.12 -20.07
C ILE A 277 8.54 1.11 -19.43
N GLY A 278 7.68 0.21 -19.89
CA GLY A 278 6.29 0.07 -19.44
C GLY A 278 5.31 1.09 -20.05
N SER A 279 5.76 1.98 -20.94
CA SER A 279 4.88 2.90 -21.69
C SER A 279 3.90 2.14 -22.58
N GLU A 280 4.34 1.10 -23.28
CA GLU A 280 3.49 0.24 -24.13
C GLU A 280 2.38 -0.43 -23.32
N THR A 281 2.72 -1.13 -22.24
CA THR A 281 1.75 -1.79 -21.36
C THR A 281 0.72 -0.79 -20.82
N ARG A 282 1.17 0.38 -20.32
CA ARG A 282 0.28 1.42 -19.79
C ARG A 282 -0.58 2.06 -20.87
N ASN A 283 -0.08 2.18 -22.10
CA ASN A 283 -0.84 2.65 -23.24
C ASN A 283 -1.93 1.66 -23.66
N ALA A 284 -1.66 0.36 -23.54
CA ALA A 284 -2.60 -0.70 -23.86
C ALA A 284 -3.77 -0.79 -22.88
N LEU A 285 -3.57 -0.43 -21.60
CA LEU A 285 -4.63 -0.51 -20.58
C LEU A 285 -5.90 0.25 -21.00
N TYR A 286 -5.79 1.40 -21.66
CA TYR A 286 -6.97 2.13 -22.14
C TYR A 286 -7.97 1.27 -22.95
N HIS A 287 -7.53 0.23 -23.66
CA HIS A 287 -8.42 -0.61 -24.47
C HIS A 287 -9.44 -1.40 -23.67
N ILE A 288 -9.19 -1.67 -22.38
CA ILE A 288 -10.16 -2.35 -21.51
C ILE A 288 -11.12 -1.38 -20.82
N HIS A 289 -10.94 -0.06 -20.98
CA HIS A 289 -11.83 0.94 -20.40
C HIS A 289 -13.17 0.99 -21.14
N ASN A 290 -14.25 0.59 -20.48
CA ASN A 290 -15.58 0.53 -21.07
C ASN A 290 -16.56 1.60 -20.58
N ARG A 291 -16.14 2.46 -19.64
CA ARG A 291 -16.98 3.54 -19.04
C ARG A 291 -18.21 3.05 -18.27
N GLU A 292 -18.32 1.76 -18.02
CA GLU A 292 -19.45 1.14 -17.32
C GLU A 292 -19.00 0.57 -15.97
N ASP A 293 -18.27 -0.54 -15.99
CA ASP A 293 -17.77 -1.24 -14.81
C ASP A 293 -16.23 -1.40 -14.79
N ILE A 294 -15.54 -1.10 -15.91
CA ILE A 294 -14.08 -1.00 -16.01
C ILE A 294 -13.68 0.46 -16.28
N ILE A 295 -13.23 1.15 -15.23
CA ILE A 295 -12.88 2.57 -15.27
C ILE A 295 -11.37 2.75 -15.12
N LEU A 296 -10.73 3.32 -16.14
CA LEU A 296 -9.30 3.63 -16.11
C LEU A 296 -9.11 5.14 -16.29
N LEU A 297 -8.70 5.81 -15.21
CA LEU A 297 -8.40 7.23 -15.18
C LEU A 297 -6.89 7.40 -15.21
N THR A 298 -6.35 7.92 -16.30
CA THR A 298 -4.91 8.10 -16.46
C THR A 298 -4.52 9.55 -16.64
N THR A 299 -3.37 9.96 -16.09
CA THR A 299 -2.73 11.23 -16.44
C THR A 299 -1.43 10.96 -17.19
N CYS A 300 -1.16 11.75 -18.23
CA CYS A 300 0.12 11.68 -18.93
C CYS A 300 1.19 12.63 -18.34
N LYS A 301 0.85 13.37 -17.27
CA LYS A 301 1.78 14.26 -16.56
C LYS A 301 2.82 13.45 -15.77
N HIS A 302 3.90 13.06 -16.45
CA HIS A 302 4.96 12.25 -15.86
C HIS A 302 6.36 12.70 -16.33
N GLY A 303 7.23 13.05 -15.37
CA GLY A 303 8.55 13.60 -15.67
C GLY A 303 8.48 15.06 -16.14
N LYS A 304 9.63 15.63 -16.52
CA LYS A 304 9.73 17.02 -16.99
C LYS A 304 9.36 17.18 -18.46
N ASP A 305 9.50 16.12 -19.26
CA ASP A 305 9.38 16.17 -20.72
C ASP A 305 8.07 15.60 -21.27
N TRP A 306 7.07 15.34 -20.41
CA TRP A 306 5.79 14.77 -20.87
C TRP A 306 5.10 15.62 -21.93
N GLU A 307 5.23 16.95 -21.86
CA GLU A 307 4.65 17.87 -22.84
C GLU A 307 5.24 17.67 -24.23
N LYS A 308 6.52 17.29 -24.33
CA LYS A 308 7.21 17.02 -25.61
C LYS A 308 6.71 15.75 -26.28
N HIS A 309 6.22 14.79 -25.49
CA HIS A 309 5.74 13.49 -25.96
C HIS A 309 4.22 13.39 -25.98
N LYS A 310 3.52 14.50 -25.74
CA LYS A 310 2.07 14.58 -25.64
C LYS A 310 1.40 14.05 -26.90
N ASP A 311 0.54 13.05 -26.74
CA ASP A 311 -0.30 12.53 -27.81
C ASP A 311 -1.71 13.16 -27.80
N ALA A 312 -2.54 12.78 -28.77
CA ALA A 312 -3.90 13.32 -28.91
C ALA A 312 -4.85 12.93 -27.76
N ARG A 313 -4.53 11.90 -26.95
CA ARG A 313 -5.38 11.45 -25.83
C ARG A 313 -5.11 12.22 -24.54
N CYS A 314 -3.89 12.72 -24.36
CA CYS A 314 -3.41 13.36 -23.15
C CYS A 314 -4.36 14.41 -22.54
N ASP A 315 -4.94 15.30 -23.35
CA ASP A 315 -5.79 16.38 -22.83
C ASP A 315 -7.06 15.84 -22.18
N ARG A 316 -7.75 14.95 -22.91
CA ARG A 316 -8.96 14.28 -22.42
C ARG A 316 -8.68 13.43 -21.18
N GLU A 317 -7.59 12.65 -21.23
CA GLU A 317 -7.17 11.79 -20.10
C GLU A 317 -6.86 12.63 -18.85
N ASN A 318 -6.12 13.72 -18.99
CA ASN A 318 -5.81 14.61 -17.88
C ASN A 318 -7.06 15.28 -17.30
N GLU A 319 -8.02 15.67 -18.13
CA GLU A 319 -9.31 16.22 -17.68
C GLU A 319 -10.12 15.17 -16.92
N GLU A 320 -10.26 13.96 -17.46
CA GLU A 320 -10.96 12.85 -16.80
C GLU A 320 -10.27 12.42 -15.49
N TYR A 321 -8.94 12.48 -15.42
CA TYR A 321 -8.16 12.17 -14.21
C TYR A 321 -8.34 13.18 -13.08
N SER A 322 -8.53 14.46 -13.42
CA SER A 322 -8.69 15.54 -12.44
C SER A 322 -10.09 15.63 -11.82
N LYS A 323 -11.07 14.95 -12.41
CA LYS A 323 -12.41 14.77 -11.83
C LYS A 323 -12.38 13.80 -10.64
#